data_AF-A0AAW3YYS4-F1
#
_entry.id   AF-A0AAW3YYS4-F1
#
_cell.length_a   1.000
_cell.length_b   1.000
_cell.length_c   1.000
_cell.angle_alpha   90.00
_cell.angle_beta   90.00
_cell.angle_gamma   90.00
#
_symmetry.space_group_name_H-M   'P 1'
#
loop_
_entity.id
_entity.type
_entity.pdbx_description
1 polymer ?
#
loop_
_entity_poly.entity_id
_entity_poly.type
_entity_poly.pdbx_seq_one_letter_code
_entity_poly.pdbx_strand_id
1 'polypeptide(L)'
;MTPIFEIGEMVISGDKDYLLCPSLAAMNRFGTPQQIVEAYTLLNGAEVQALINRATLAYGAVTDWLIKLMRKPAFGRVILSTSMRVIQACCEEDADELIGEWKPGRKGMVYRPGKMPIHDIIVVTNELITHGVIGKVKIRRLQRHEGTEAYSNQFKAIEYINAVRANFNMTREEAERLTMTEFQMMLKAKCPDKKDFTREEYDAVIDADDKRTNDLMNGKRRLVSMKK
;
A
#
# COMPACT_ATOMS: atom_id res chain seq x y z
N MET A 1 12.73 -0.07 19.81
CA MET A 1 11.87 1.06 19.37
C MET A 1 10.43 0.70 19.73
N THR A 2 9.62 1.65 20.14
CA THR A 2 8.19 1.41 20.43
C THR A 2 7.40 1.64 19.14
N PRO A 3 6.63 0.65 18.64
CA PRO A 3 5.87 0.80 17.40
C PRO A 3 4.67 1.74 17.59
N ILE A 4 4.35 2.49 16.54
CA ILE A 4 3.13 3.30 16.46
C ILE A 4 2.08 2.55 15.63
N PHE A 5 1.22 1.78 16.30
CA PHE A 5 0.19 0.96 15.65
C PHE A 5 -0.81 1.77 14.81
N GLU A 6 -1.11 3.00 15.21
CA GLU A 6 -2.10 3.86 14.52
C GLU A 6 -1.69 4.22 13.09
N ILE A 7 -0.38 4.24 12.81
CA ILE A 7 0.16 4.49 11.47
C ILE A 7 0.57 3.21 10.74
N GLY A 8 0.33 2.05 11.35
CA GLY A 8 0.60 0.73 10.77
C GLY A 8 1.97 0.14 11.08
N GLU A 9 2.74 0.74 12.00
CA GLU A 9 3.95 0.08 12.48
C GLU A 9 3.61 -1.09 13.40
N MET A 10 4.35 -2.18 13.27
CA MET A 10 4.14 -3.38 14.06
C MET A 10 5.48 -3.94 14.52
N VAL A 11 5.55 -4.42 15.76
CA VAL A 11 6.67 -5.25 16.22
C VAL A 11 6.16 -6.66 16.43
N ILE A 12 6.90 -7.62 15.89
CA ILE A 12 6.63 -9.04 16.07
C ILE A 12 7.81 -9.65 16.80
N SER A 13 7.57 -10.11 18.01
CA SER A 13 8.61 -10.70 18.87
C SER A 13 8.73 -12.20 18.62
N GLY A 14 9.95 -12.63 18.30
CA GLY A 14 10.37 -14.03 18.26
C GLY A 14 11.60 -14.22 19.15
N ASP A 15 12.67 -14.81 18.60
CA ASP A 15 13.98 -14.85 19.28
C ASP A 15 14.66 -13.47 19.25
N LYS A 16 14.26 -12.66 18.27
CA LYS A 16 14.54 -11.23 18.15
C LYS A 16 13.26 -10.50 17.77
N ASP A 17 13.26 -9.18 17.94
CA ASP A 17 12.13 -8.33 17.56
C ASP A 17 12.25 -7.90 16.11
N TYR A 18 11.18 -8.10 15.34
CA TYR A 18 11.07 -7.62 13.96
C TYR A 18 10.18 -6.39 13.92
N LEU A 19 10.78 -5.24 13.62
CA LEU A 19 10.04 -4.00 13.34
C LEU A 19 9.60 -4.00 11.88
N LEU A 20 8.29 -3.86 11.67
CA LEU A 20 7.65 -3.79 10.36
C LEU A 20 7.08 -2.39 10.18
N CYS A 21 7.60 -1.65 9.20
CA CYS A 21 7.18 -0.29 8.88
C CYS A 21 6.70 -0.22 7.43
N PRO A 22 5.40 -0.06 7.15
CA PRO A 22 4.85 0.03 5.80
C PRO A 22 5.01 1.45 5.22
N SER A 23 6.26 1.94 5.20
CA SER A 23 6.60 3.27 4.72
C SER A 23 6.50 3.40 3.20
N LEU A 24 6.46 4.64 2.70
CA LEU A 24 6.53 4.91 1.26
C LEU A 24 7.81 4.31 0.63
N ALA A 25 8.92 4.31 1.36
CA ALA A 25 10.15 3.64 0.96
C ALA A 25 10.01 2.10 0.92
N ALA A 26 9.35 1.50 1.89
CA ALA A 26 9.08 0.06 1.90
C ALA A 26 8.22 -0.35 0.70
N MET A 27 7.20 0.43 0.36
CA MET A 27 6.36 0.17 -0.82
C MET A 27 7.16 0.25 -2.13
N ASN A 28 8.04 1.25 -2.26
CA ASN A 28 8.96 1.32 -3.40
C ASN A 28 9.95 0.14 -3.47
N ARG A 29 10.41 -0.35 -2.31
CA ARG A 29 11.30 -1.53 -2.23
C ARG A 29 10.59 -2.81 -2.66
N PHE A 30 9.30 -2.93 -2.38
CA PHE A 30 8.50 -4.10 -2.70
C PHE A 30 8.37 -4.37 -4.22
N GLY A 31 8.16 -3.32 -5.02
CA GLY A 31 7.99 -3.46 -6.46
C GLY A 31 7.62 -2.19 -7.22
N THR A 32 7.24 -2.36 -8.48
CA THR A 32 6.81 -1.24 -9.35
C THR A 32 5.44 -0.70 -8.92
N PRO A 33 5.07 0.53 -9.33
CA PRO A 33 3.76 1.11 -9.02
C PRO A 33 2.55 0.24 -9.34
N GLN A 34 2.62 -0.55 -10.43
CA GLN A 34 1.56 -1.49 -10.82
C GLN A 34 1.54 -2.70 -9.91
N GLN A 35 2.71 -3.29 -9.62
CA GLN A 35 2.85 -4.44 -8.74
C GLN A 35 2.35 -4.16 -7.31
N ILE A 36 2.54 -2.94 -6.82
CA ILE A 36 2.02 -2.53 -5.50
C ILE A 36 0.49 -2.59 -5.49
N VAL A 37 -0.16 -2.05 -6.52
CA VAL A 37 -1.63 -2.08 -6.65
C VAL A 37 -2.14 -3.51 -6.84
N GLU A 38 -1.47 -4.31 -7.69
CA GLU A 38 -1.81 -5.72 -7.89
C GLU A 38 -1.68 -6.54 -6.60
N ALA A 39 -0.63 -6.31 -5.80
CA ALA A 39 -0.47 -6.95 -4.51
C ALA A 39 -1.60 -6.56 -3.55
N TYR A 40 -1.95 -5.28 -3.50
CA TYR A 40 -3.06 -4.79 -2.68
C TYR A 40 -4.39 -5.43 -3.09
N THR A 41 -4.73 -5.48 -4.37
CA THR A 41 -5.99 -6.06 -4.85
C THR A 41 -6.04 -7.58 -4.63
N LEU A 42 -4.92 -8.28 -4.87
CA LEU A 42 -4.79 -9.72 -4.62
C LEU A 42 -5.02 -10.05 -3.14
N LEU A 43 -4.32 -9.36 -2.24
CA LEU A 43 -4.36 -9.64 -0.79
C LEU A 43 -5.72 -9.30 -0.15
N ASN A 44 -6.41 -8.29 -0.69
CA ASN A 44 -7.79 -7.97 -0.33
C ASN A 44 -8.84 -8.89 -1.00
N GLY A 45 -8.40 -9.89 -1.77
CA GLY A 45 -9.28 -10.92 -2.32
C GLY A 45 -10.15 -10.47 -3.49
N ALA A 46 -9.77 -9.40 -4.22
CA ALA A 46 -10.58 -8.85 -5.31
C ALA A 46 -10.90 -9.91 -6.39
N GLU A 47 -9.93 -10.74 -6.77
CA GLU A 47 -10.12 -11.82 -7.75
C GLU A 47 -11.10 -12.89 -7.25
N VAL A 48 -10.97 -13.26 -5.97
CA VAL A 48 -11.84 -14.26 -5.32
C VAL A 48 -13.26 -13.73 -5.24
N GLN A 49 -13.44 -12.46 -4.85
CA GLN A 49 -14.74 -11.80 -4.81
C GLN A 49 -15.36 -11.70 -6.21
N ALA A 50 -14.58 -11.35 -7.23
CA ALA A 50 -15.06 -11.29 -8.61
C ALA A 50 -15.49 -12.67 -9.12
N LEU A 51 -14.78 -13.73 -8.76
CA LEU A 51 -15.15 -15.11 -9.08
C LEU A 51 -16.45 -15.53 -8.38
N ILE A 52 -16.59 -15.22 -7.09
CA ILE A 52 -17.82 -15.46 -6.31
C ILE A 52 -19.00 -14.72 -6.94
N ASN A 53 -18.84 -13.43 -7.25
CA ASN A 53 -19.89 -12.61 -7.84
C ASN A 53 -20.36 -13.16 -9.19
N ARG A 54 -19.43 -13.58 -10.06
CA ARG A 54 -19.76 -14.23 -11.34
C ARG A 54 -20.52 -15.54 -11.15
N ALA A 55 -20.12 -16.36 -10.18
CA ALA A 55 -20.80 -17.61 -9.89
C ALA A 55 -22.22 -17.38 -9.33
N THR A 56 -22.38 -16.44 -8.42
CA THR A 56 -23.70 -16.04 -7.89
C THR A 56 -24.60 -15.50 -9.00
N LEU A 57 -24.05 -14.70 -9.93
CA LEU A 57 -24.81 -14.18 -11.07
C LEU A 57 -25.24 -15.29 -12.04
N ALA A 58 -24.38 -16.27 -12.30
CA ALA A 58 -24.65 -17.36 -13.25
C ALA A 58 -25.53 -18.49 -12.68
N TYR A 59 -25.37 -18.81 -11.40
CA TYR A 59 -25.97 -19.99 -10.76
C TYR A 59 -26.90 -19.67 -9.58
N GLY A 60 -27.04 -18.41 -9.18
CA GLY A 60 -27.83 -17.98 -8.03
C GLY A 60 -27.20 -18.26 -6.66
N ALA A 61 -26.11 -19.04 -6.60
CA ALA A 61 -25.38 -19.37 -5.38
C ALA A 61 -23.93 -19.76 -5.66
N VAL A 62 -23.10 -19.74 -4.61
CA VAL A 62 -21.74 -20.30 -4.65
C VAL A 62 -21.83 -21.81 -4.58
N THR A 63 -21.33 -22.50 -5.60
CA THR A 63 -21.42 -23.95 -5.75
C THR A 63 -20.25 -24.68 -5.07
N ASP A 64 -20.49 -25.94 -4.67
CA ASP A 64 -19.49 -26.78 -3.99
C ASP A 64 -18.19 -26.99 -4.79
N TRP A 65 -18.28 -27.13 -6.12
CA TRP A 65 -17.09 -27.30 -6.95
C TRP A 65 -16.21 -26.05 -6.94
N LEU A 66 -16.81 -24.86 -6.84
CA LEU A 66 -16.10 -23.60 -6.77
C LEU A 66 -15.38 -23.45 -5.43
N ILE A 67 -16.05 -23.83 -4.33
CA ILE A 67 -15.42 -23.87 -2.99
C ILE A 67 -14.23 -24.82 -2.99
N LYS A 68 -14.37 -26.02 -3.59
CA LYS A 68 -13.27 -26.99 -3.73
C LYS A 68 -12.13 -26.45 -4.60
N LEU A 69 -12.43 -25.68 -5.64
CA LEU A 69 -11.43 -25.03 -6.49
C LEU A 69 -10.65 -23.96 -5.72
N MET A 70 -11.33 -23.08 -4.99
CA MET A 70 -10.71 -22.01 -4.20
C MET A 70 -9.81 -22.55 -3.08
N ARG A 71 -10.14 -23.72 -2.52
CA ARG A 71 -9.31 -24.41 -1.51
C ARG A 71 -8.03 -25.02 -2.07
N LYS A 72 -7.83 -25.03 -3.39
CA LYS A 72 -6.60 -25.60 -3.97
C LYS A 72 -5.38 -24.75 -3.58
N PRO A 73 -4.22 -25.37 -3.31
CA PRO A 73 -3.00 -24.65 -2.94
C PRO A 73 -2.54 -23.60 -3.95
N ALA A 74 -2.94 -23.71 -5.22
CA ALA A 74 -2.59 -22.74 -6.25
C ALA A 74 -2.98 -21.29 -5.86
N PHE A 75 -4.17 -21.09 -5.29
CA PHE A 75 -4.62 -19.77 -4.83
C PHE A 75 -3.84 -19.30 -3.60
N GLY A 76 -3.70 -20.18 -2.60
CA GLY A 76 -3.02 -19.84 -1.35
C GLY A 76 -1.52 -19.56 -1.51
N ARG A 77 -0.85 -20.22 -2.46
CA ARG A 77 0.60 -20.04 -2.71
C ARG A 77 0.93 -18.62 -3.17
N VAL A 78 0.14 -18.08 -4.10
CA VAL A 78 0.37 -16.73 -4.63
C VAL A 78 0.16 -15.70 -3.53
N ILE A 79 -0.94 -15.81 -2.77
CA ILE A 79 -1.23 -14.96 -1.61
C ILE A 79 -0.08 -15.00 -0.60
N LEU A 80 0.33 -16.20 -0.16
CA LEU A 80 1.44 -16.36 0.78
C LEU A 80 2.75 -15.78 0.24
N SER A 81 3.11 -16.06 -1.01
CA SER A 81 4.34 -15.53 -1.60
C SER A 81 4.37 -14.00 -1.67
N THR A 82 3.22 -13.39 -1.98
CA THR A 82 3.07 -11.93 -2.00
C THR A 82 3.14 -11.37 -0.59
N SER A 83 2.48 -12.01 0.39
CA SER A 83 2.56 -11.63 1.80
C SER A 83 3.98 -11.64 2.34
N MET A 84 4.73 -12.71 2.07
CA MET A 84 6.13 -12.81 2.50
C MET A 84 6.98 -11.66 1.94
N ARG A 85 6.80 -11.35 0.65
CA ARG A 85 7.53 -10.24 0.00
C ARG A 85 7.18 -8.87 0.60
N VAL A 86 5.91 -8.63 0.94
CA VAL A 86 5.50 -7.37 1.57
C VAL A 86 6.11 -7.24 2.96
N ILE A 87 6.05 -8.29 3.79
CA ILE A 87 6.67 -8.28 5.13
C ILE A 87 8.17 -8.03 5.02
N GLN A 88 8.86 -8.75 4.12
CA GLN A 88 10.30 -8.56 3.91
C GLN A 88 10.64 -7.15 3.42
N ALA A 89 9.77 -6.51 2.63
CA ALA A 89 9.99 -5.13 2.18
C ALA A 89 9.79 -4.09 3.31
N CYS A 90 8.90 -4.39 4.26
CA CYS A 90 8.59 -3.54 5.42
C CYS A 90 9.57 -3.76 6.60
N CYS A 91 10.38 -4.81 6.55
CA CYS A 91 11.43 -5.08 7.53
C CYS A 91 12.80 -4.62 6.98
N GLU A 92 13.64 -4.06 7.84
CA GLU A 92 15.03 -3.76 7.48
C GLU A 92 15.94 -5.00 7.59
N GLU A 93 15.57 -5.92 8.47
CA GLU A 93 16.28 -7.18 8.69
C GLU A 93 15.72 -8.29 7.81
N ASP A 94 16.49 -9.39 7.70
CA ASP A 94 15.99 -10.62 7.12
C ASP A 94 14.90 -11.24 8.01
N ALA A 95 13.71 -11.38 7.44
CA ALA A 95 12.51 -11.89 8.09
C ALA A 95 12.24 -13.37 7.77
N ASP A 96 13.12 -14.06 7.04
CA ASP A 96 12.93 -15.47 6.63
C ASP A 96 12.70 -16.42 7.82
N GLU A 97 13.37 -16.20 8.96
CA GLU A 97 13.13 -16.99 10.19
C GLU A 97 11.70 -16.81 10.73
N LEU A 98 11.13 -15.62 10.53
CA LEU A 98 9.78 -15.28 10.98
C LEU A 98 8.73 -15.81 10.00
N ILE A 99 8.85 -15.47 8.71
CA ILE A 99 7.81 -15.73 7.70
C ILE A 99 8.04 -17.01 6.89
N GLY A 100 9.21 -17.64 7.04
CA GLY A 100 9.63 -18.80 6.25
C GLY A 100 10.24 -18.40 4.91
N GLU A 101 10.59 -19.40 4.11
CA GLU A 101 11.27 -19.20 2.82
C GLU A 101 10.89 -20.29 1.80
N TRP A 102 11.02 -19.98 0.52
CA TRP A 102 10.80 -20.94 -0.56
C TRP A 102 12.10 -21.65 -0.91
N LYS A 103 12.16 -22.97 -0.70
CA LYS A 103 13.35 -23.78 -1.05
C LYS A 103 13.09 -24.71 -2.23
N PRO A 104 14.13 -25.02 -3.04
CA PRO A 104 14.02 -26.04 -4.06
C PRO A 104 13.80 -27.41 -3.40
N GLY A 105 12.82 -28.14 -3.91
CA GLY A 105 12.54 -29.53 -3.59
C GLY A 105 12.54 -30.41 -4.84
N ARG A 106 12.36 -31.73 -4.66
CA ARG A 106 12.45 -32.72 -5.75
C ARG A 106 11.47 -32.49 -6.92
N LYS A 107 10.34 -31.82 -6.68
CA LYS A 107 9.27 -31.59 -7.68
C LYS A 107 8.95 -30.09 -7.86
N GLY A 108 9.89 -29.20 -7.56
CA GLY A 108 9.72 -27.75 -7.63
C GLY A 108 9.90 -27.07 -6.27
N MET A 109 9.39 -25.84 -6.13
CA MET A 109 9.54 -25.04 -4.91
C MET A 109 8.63 -25.54 -3.78
N VAL A 110 9.20 -25.66 -2.58
CA VAL A 110 8.51 -26.07 -1.36
C VAL A 110 8.68 -24.97 -0.31
N TYR A 111 7.57 -24.51 0.26
CA TYR A 111 7.60 -23.56 1.36
C TYR A 111 8.10 -24.24 2.63
N ARG A 112 9.14 -23.67 3.25
CA ARG A 112 9.58 -24.02 4.59
C ARG A 112 8.98 -23.00 5.56
N PRO A 113 8.12 -23.45 6.49
CA PRO A 113 7.46 -22.53 7.42
C PRO A 113 8.47 -21.87 8.35
N GLY A 114 8.26 -20.59 8.61
CA GLY A 114 8.94 -19.85 9.68
C GLY A 114 8.21 -20.01 11.01
N LYS A 115 8.54 -19.15 11.97
CA LYS A 115 7.91 -19.13 13.29
C LYS A 115 6.46 -18.64 13.26
N MET A 116 6.13 -17.76 12.33
CA MET A 116 4.78 -17.22 12.19
C MET A 116 3.87 -18.17 11.39
N PRO A 117 2.66 -18.49 11.88
CA PRO A 117 1.68 -19.23 11.11
C PRO A 117 1.27 -18.52 9.81
N ILE A 118 0.96 -19.29 8.77
CA ILE A 118 0.54 -18.77 7.44
C ILE A 118 -0.64 -17.80 7.56
N HIS A 119 -1.62 -18.09 8.41
CA HIS A 119 -2.77 -17.23 8.62
C HIS A 119 -2.34 -15.83 9.11
N ASP A 120 -1.44 -15.79 10.09
CA ASP A 120 -1.02 -14.55 10.72
C ASP A 120 -0.14 -13.72 9.77
N ILE A 121 0.69 -14.39 8.94
CA ILE A 121 1.44 -13.74 7.84
C ILE A 121 0.48 -12.96 6.93
N ILE A 122 -0.64 -13.56 6.55
CA ILE A 122 -1.63 -12.95 5.65
C ILE A 122 -2.33 -11.78 6.35
N VAL A 123 -2.75 -11.94 7.60
CA VAL A 123 -3.44 -10.89 8.37
C VAL A 123 -2.53 -9.68 8.61
N VAL A 124 -1.30 -9.92 9.08
CA VAL A 124 -0.30 -8.86 9.30
C VAL A 124 -0.01 -8.12 7.99
N THR A 125 0.15 -8.86 6.89
CA THR A 125 0.38 -8.24 5.58
C THR A 125 -0.77 -7.34 5.17
N ASN A 126 -2.02 -7.81 5.32
CA ASN A 126 -3.20 -7.02 4.97
C ASN A 126 -3.24 -5.70 5.73
N GLU A 127 -2.84 -5.72 7.01
CA GLU A 127 -2.71 -4.51 7.80
C GLU A 127 -1.62 -3.58 7.24
N LEU A 128 -0.41 -4.10 7.05
CA LEU A 128 0.73 -3.34 6.52
C LEU A 128 0.42 -2.69 5.17
N ILE A 129 -0.07 -3.46 4.20
CA ILE A 129 -0.34 -2.94 2.86
C ILE A 129 -1.50 -1.94 2.84
N THR A 130 -2.49 -2.13 3.73
CA THR A 130 -3.58 -1.16 3.89
C THR A 130 -3.03 0.18 4.40
N HIS A 131 -2.17 0.16 5.41
CA HIS A 131 -1.56 1.36 5.96
C HIS A 131 -0.56 2.04 5.01
N GLY A 132 0.16 1.26 4.18
CA GLY A 132 1.17 1.74 3.26
C GLY A 132 0.65 2.22 1.90
N VAL A 133 -0.48 1.70 1.42
CA VAL A 133 -1.01 2.02 0.08
C VAL A 133 -2.26 2.90 0.12
N ILE A 134 -3.30 2.49 0.85
CA ILE A 134 -4.59 3.23 0.87
C ILE A 134 -4.68 4.18 2.05
N GLY A 135 -4.14 3.79 3.21
CA GLY A 135 -4.31 4.47 4.48
C GLY A 135 -5.66 4.18 5.15
N LYS A 136 -5.71 4.28 6.48
CA LYS A 136 -6.92 4.02 7.28
C LYS A 136 -7.67 5.28 7.74
N VAL A 137 -7.26 6.46 7.29
CA VAL A 137 -7.91 7.70 7.71
C VAL A 137 -9.21 7.88 6.94
N LYS A 138 -10.33 7.98 7.66
CA LYS A 138 -11.63 8.33 7.06
C LYS A 138 -11.57 9.79 6.60
N ILE A 139 -11.31 9.98 5.31
CA ILE A 139 -11.53 11.24 4.60
C ILE A 139 -12.99 11.22 4.17
N ARG A 140 -13.81 12.15 4.68
CA ARG A 140 -15.25 12.16 4.34
C ARG A 140 -15.39 12.59 2.89
N ARG A 141 -15.82 11.69 2.00
CA ARG A 141 -16.18 12.07 0.63
C ARG A 141 -17.38 13.02 0.69
N LEU A 142 -17.25 14.24 0.20
CA LEU A 142 -18.42 15.05 -0.13
C LEU A 142 -19.12 14.39 -1.33
N GLN A 143 -20.38 13.99 -1.15
CA GLN A 143 -21.23 13.30 -2.13
C GLN A 143 -21.59 14.13 -3.38
N ARG A 144 -20.79 15.14 -3.75
CA ARG A 144 -21.02 15.91 -4.98
C ARG A 144 -19.95 15.48 -5.97
N HIS A 145 -20.39 14.75 -7.01
CA HIS A 145 -19.62 14.14 -8.12
C HIS A 145 -19.37 12.62 -8.00
N GLU A 146 -20.44 11.83 -7.98
CA GLU A 146 -20.44 10.35 -8.18
C GLU A 146 -20.22 9.91 -9.64
N GLY A 147 -19.46 10.65 -10.45
CA GLY A 147 -19.40 10.42 -11.91
C GLY A 147 -18.28 9.50 -12.41
N THR A 148 -17.11 9.52 -11.77
CA THR A 148 -15.93 8.88 -12.35
C THR A 148 -15.05 8.32 -11.24
N GLU A 149 -15.31 7.07 -10.85
CA GLU A 149 -14.42 6.31 -9.97
C GLU A 149 -13.10 6.00 -10.69
N ALA A 150 -12.20 6.98 -10.81
CA ALA A 150 -10.89 6.76 -11.38
C ALA A 150 -10.02 6.00 -10.35
N TYR A 151 -10.22 4.71 -10.14
CA TYR A 151 -9.22 3.90 -9.45
C TYR A 151 -7.89 4.03 -10.20
N SER A 152 -6.85 4.47 -9.50
CA SER A 152 -5.51 4.48 -10.12
C SER A 152 -5.04 3.04 -10.22
N ASN A 153 -4.59 2.64 -11.40
CA ASN A 153 -3.92 1.36 -11.61
C ASN A 153 -2.45 1.38 -11.17
N GLN A 154 -1.97 2.50 -10.62
CA GLN A 154 -0.58 2.70 -10.23
C GLN A 154 -0.47 3.42 -8.89
N PHE A 155 0.43 2.94 -8.03
CA PHE A 155 0.82 3.59 -6.79
C PHE A 155 2.25 4.13 -6.91
N LYS A 156 2.41 5.43 -7.13
CA LYS A 156 3.73 6.06 -7.29
C LYS A 156 4.16 6.71 -5.98
N ALA A 157 4.90 5.98 -5.14
CA ALA A 157 5.29 6.49 -3.82
C ALA A 157 6.10 7.80 -3.90
N ILE A 158 6.86 8.03 -4.97
CA ILE A 158 7.63 9.26 -5.19
C ILE A 158 6.76 10.52 -5.28
N GLU A 159 5.56 10.42 -5.86
CA GLU A 159 4.63 11.55 -5.97
C GLU A 159 4.14 11.94 -4.57
N TYR A 160 3.83 10.95 -3.73
CA TYR A 160 3.46 11.17 -2.33
C TYR A 160 4.61 11.74 -1.51
N ILE A 161 5.84 11.24 -1.67
CA ILE A 161 7.03 11.78 -1.01
C ILE A 161 7.21 13.26 -1.38
N ASN A 162 7.09 13.61 -2.66
CA ASN A 162 7.22 15.01 -3.10
C ASN A 162 6.10 15.88 -2.54
N ALA A 163 4.85 15.38 -2.53
CA ALA A 163 3.71 16.08 -1.96
C ALA A 163 3.87 16.35 -0.45
N VAL A 164 4.42 15.39 0.30
CA VAL A 164 4.77 15.57 1.73
C VAL A 164 5.79 16.69 1.87
N ARG A 165 6.89 16.64 1.10
CA ARG A 165 7.98 17.61 1.20
C ARG A 165 7.50 19.03 0.88
N ALA A 166 6.68 19.18 -0.15
CA ALA A 166 6.11 20.46 -0.56
C ALA A 166 5.13 21.04 0.49
N ASN A 167 4.35 20.19 1.16
CA ASN A 167 3.34 20.63 2.10
C ASN A 167 3.85 20.77 3.55
N PHE A 168 4.83 19.99 3.96
CA PHE A 168 5.25 19.91 5.37
C PHE A 168 6.71 20.33 5.61
N ASN A 169 7.42 20.79 4.59
CA ASN A 169 8.84 21.19 4.66
C ASN A 169 9.76 20.10 5.25
N MET A 170 9.41 18.83 5.03
CA MET A 170 10.19 17.68 5.50
C MET A 170 11.36 17.37 4.56
N THR A 171 12.40 16.74 5.09
CA THR A 171 13.48 16.20 4.25
C THR A 171 12.98 15.02 3.43
N ARG A 172 13.79 14.60 2.45
CA ARG A 172 13.47 13.40 1.67
C ARG A 172 13.49 12.15 2.55
N GLU A 173 14.47 12.01 3.44
CA GLU A 173 14.58 10.84 4.31
C GLU A 173 13.39 10.74 5.28
N GLU A 174 12.91 11.87 5.80
CA GLU A 174 11.73 11.91 6.68
C GLU A 174 10.47 11.52 5.91
N ALA A 175 10.25 12.11 4.73
CA ALA A 175 9.08 11.82 3.90
C ALA A 175 9.04 10.36 3.41
N GLU A 176 10.19 9.75 3.14
CA GLU A 176 10.31 8.34 2.74
C GLU A 176 9.90 7.36 3.84
N ARG A 177 10.01 7.74 5.11
CA ARG A 177 9.66 6.89 6.26
C ARG A 177 8.18 6.94 6.63
N LEU A 178 7.44 7.94 6.18
CA LEU A 178 6.02 8.06 6.48
C LEU A 178 5.23 6.91 5.86
N THR A 179 4.16 6.51 6.54
CA THR A 179 3.14 5.62 5.95
C THR A 179 2.05 6.45 5.27
N MET A 180 1.26 5.84 4.38
CA MET A 180 0.13 6.55 3.75
C MET A 180 -0.89 7.03 4.80
N THR A 181 -1.07 6.25 5.85
CA THR A 181 -1.97 6.62 6.96
C THR A 181 -1.47 7.85 7.69
N GLU A 182 -0.19 7.89 8.03
CA GLU A 182 0.42 9.04 8.70
C GLU A 182 0.32 10.30 7.83
N PHE A 183 0.63 10.20 6.54
CA PHE A 183 0.48 11.31 5.60
C PHE A 183 -0.96 11.85 5.57
N GLN A 184 -1.96 10.98 5.53
CA GLN A 184 -3.37 11.39 5.58
C GLN A 184 -3.75 12.04 6.92
N MET A 185 -3.21 11.56 8.04
CA MET A 185 -3.42 12.17 9.35
C MET A 185 -2.83 13.59 9.39
N MET A 186 -1.62 13.78 8.85
CA MET A 186 -0.97 15.07 8.75
C MET A 186 -1.76 16.06 7.87
N LEU A 187 -2.27 15.59 6.73
CA LEU A 187 -3.10 16.40 5.84
C LEU A 187 -4.39 16.85 6.53
N LYS A 188 -5.04 15.95 7.26
CA LYS A 188 -6.23 16.27 8.04
C LYS A 188 -5.95 17.28 9.16
N ALA A 189 -4.80 17.15 9.84
CA ALA A 189 -4.39 18.08 10.89
C ALA A 189 -4.06 19.48 10.35
N LYS A 190 -3.43 19.58 9.17
CA LYS A 190 -3.11 20.87 8.53
C LYS A 190 -4.34 21.59 7.98
N CYS A 191 -5.36 20.84 7.59
CA CYS A 191 -6.59 21.37 7.01
C CYS A 191 -7.84 20.87 7.78
N PRO A 192 -8.04 21.28 9.05
CA PRO A 192 -9.12 20.75 9.90
C PRO A 192 -10.53 21.22 9.47
N ASP A 193 -10.65 22.42 8.89
CA ASP A 193 -11.92 23.08 8.54
C ASP A 193 -12.21 23.18 7.04
N LYS A 194 -11.31 22.69 6.19
CA LYS A 194 -11.62 22.57 4.76
C LYS A 194 -12.48 21.33 4.59
N LYS A 195 -13.74 21.54 4.14
CA LYS A 195 -14.56 20.55 3.43
C LYS A 195 -13.62 19.59 2.73
N ASP A 196 -13.60 18.34 3.19
CA ASP A 196 -12.65 17.32 2.79
C ASP A 196 -12.41 17.40 1.27
N PHE A 197 -11.17 17.74 0.89
CA PHE A 197 -10.79 17.89 -0.51
C PHE A 197 -11.26 16.66 -1.30
N THR A 198 -12.05 16.85 -2.35
CA THR A 198 -12.35 15.74 -3.26
C THR A 198 -11.04 15.31 -3.91
N ARG A 199 -10.95 14.04 -4.30
CA ARG A 199 -9.76 13.51 -4.98
C ARG A 199 -9.39 14.33 -6.23
N GLU A 200 -10.37 14.95 -6.87
CA GLU A 200 -10.21 15.88 -7.99
C GLU A 200 -9.43 17.15 -7.61
N GLU A 201 -9.59 17.64 -6.37
CA GLU A 201 -8.80 18.78 -5.89
C GLU A 201 -7.39 18.34 -5.46
N TYR A 202 -7.20 17.09 -5.03
CA TYR A 202 -5.87 16.47 -4.88
C TYR A 202 -5.15 16.35 -6.23
N ASP A 203 -5.83 15.79 -7.24
CA ASP A 203 -5.31 15.65 -8.60
C ASP A 203 -5.06 17.03 -9.23
N ALA A 204 -5.89 18.04 -8.96
CA ALA A 204 -5.67 19.41 -9.42
C ALA A 204 -4.47 20.09 -8.76
N VAL A 205 -4.19 19.81 -7.48
CA VAL A 205 -2.98 20.30 -6.81
C VAL A 205 -1.74 19.62 -7.39
N ILE A 206 -1.79 18.32 -7.66
CA ILE A 206 -0.70 17.57 -8.33
C ILE A 206 -0.49 18.08 -9.77
N ASP A 207 -1.56 18.21 -10.56
CA ASP A 207 -1.50 18.73 -11.93
C ASP A 207 -0.99 20.18 -11.99
N ALA A 208 -1.35 21.01 -11.00
CA ALA A 208 -0.85 22.38 -10.91
C ALA A 208 0.65 22.41 -10.60
N ASP A 209 1.14 21.50 -9.75
CA ASP A 209 2.55 21.39 -9.42
C ASP A 209 3.37 20.80 -10.59
N ASP A 210 2.81 19.81 -11.28
CA ASP A 210 3.40 19.23 -12.50
C ASP A 210 3.46 20.25 -13.64
N LYS A 211 2.42 21.06 -13.83
CA LYS A 211 2.45 22.18 -14.80
C LYS A 211 3.46 23.25 -14.40
N ARG A 212 3.56 23.58 -13.11
CA ARG A 212 4.54 24.56 -12.61
C ARG A 212 5.96 24.08 -12.80
N THR A 213 6.22 22.79 -12.56
CA THR A 213 7.50 22.14 -12.76
C THR A 213 7.86 22.04 -14.24
N ASN A 214 6.90 21.66 -15.10
CA ASN A 214 7.09 21.67 -16.56
C ASN A 214 7.33 23.07 -17.13
N ASP A 215 6.66 24.11 -16.61
CA ASP A 215 6.88 25.50 -17.04
C ASP A 215 8.25 26.04 -16.61
N LEU A 216 8.78 25.60 -15.46
CA LEU A 216 10.14 25.88 -15.00
C LEU A 216 11.18 25.15 -15.88
N MET A 217 10.94 23.87 -16.20
CA MET A 217 11.80 23.05 -17.06
C MET A 217 11.81 23.53 -18.52
N ASN A 218 10.67 23.98 -19.04
CA ASN A 218 10.55 24.54 -20.40
C ASN A 218 10.92 26.04 -20.47
N GLY A 219 11.44 26.62 -19.39
CA GLY A 219 11.96 28.00 -19.35
C GLY A 219 10.91 29.11 -19.48
N LYS A 220 9.61 28.79 -19.36
CA LYS A 220 8.51 29.77 -19.48
C LYS A 220 8.30 30.61 -18.22
N ARG A 221 8.85 30.20 -17.07
CA ARG A 221 8.87 30.99 -15.83
C ARG A 221 10.26 30.99 -15.21
N ARG A 222 10.75 32.17 -14.81
CA ARG A 222 12.01 32.32 -14.06
C ARG A 222 11.70 32.51 -12.57
N LEU A 223 12.49 31.87 -11.72
CA LEU A 223 12.44 32.08 -10.26
C LEU A 223 12.65 33.56 -9.96
N VAL A 224 11.65 34.21 -9.37
CA VAL A 224 11.80 35.58 -8.87
C VAL A 224 12.60 35.48 -7.59
N SER A 225 13.88 35.86 -7.66
CA SER A 225 14.73 36.09 -6.50
C SER A 225 14.05 37.09 -5.57
N MET A 226 13.68 36.68 -4.36
CA MET A 226 13.27 37.60 -3.30
C MET A 226 14.48 38.50 -2.98
N LYS A 227 14.33 39.81 -3.22
CA LYS A 227 15.28 40.81 -2.73
C LYS A 227 15.28 40.78 -1.19
N LYS A 228 16.51 40.84 -0.65
CA LYS A 228 16.88 40.86 0.77
C LYS A 228 15.95 41.66 1.68
#